data_AF-A0A9E3BZW6-F1
#
_entry.id   AF-A0A9E3BZW6-F1
#
_cell.length_a   1.000
_cell.length_b   1.000
_cell.length_c   1.000
_cell.angle_alpha   90.00
_cell.angle_beta   90.00
_cell.angle_gamma   90.00
#
_symmetry.space_group_name_H-M   'P 1'
#
loop_
_entity.id
_entity.type
_entity.pdbx_description
1 polymer ?
#
loop_
_entity_poly.entity_id
_entity_poly.type
_entity_poly.pdbx_seq_one_letter_code
_entity_poly.pdbx_strand_id
1 'polypeptide(L)'
;MPALDAKILKTLQKFDTPTICNALEIVAPQRRLHGYNVEPLQCIYPDLPPIVGYARTGTIRSCEPSFRSAADDREMRLKWYKYVDQGGPKPSIIVQQDIDGIRAGYGSFWGEVNSHVHRGL
;
A
#
# COMPACT_ATOMS: atom_id res chain seq x y z
N MET A 1 13.53 2.53 -8.64
CA MET A 1 12.97 3.66 -9.40
C MET A 1 13.42 4.96 -8.74
N PRO A 2 13.86 5.96 -9.51
CA PRO A 2 14.20 7.27 -8.96
C PRO A 2 12.95 7.94 -8.36
N ALA A 3 13.16 8.84 -7.41
CA ALA A 3 12.10 9.70 -6.92
C ALA A 3 11.60 10.62 -8.06
N LEU A 4 10.29 10.83 -8.11
CA LEU A 4 9.66 11.83 -8.96
C LEU A 4 9.77 13.18 -8.26
N ASP A 5 9.75 14.24 -9.05
CA ASP A 5 9.64 15.59 -8.51
C ASP A 5 8.40 15.71 -7.61
N ALA A 6 8.56 16.28 -6.42
CA ALA A 6 7.48 16.56 -5.49
C ALA A 6 6.36 17.40 -6.13
N LYS A 7 6.67 18.25 -7.11
CA LYS A 7 5.68 19.01 -7.88
C LYS A 7 4.77 18.09 -8.70
N ILE A 8 5.30 17.01 -9.26
CA ILE A 8 4.51 16.01 -10.00
C ILE A 8 3.55 15.32 -9.04
N LEU A 9 4.04 14.85 -7.89
CA LEU A 9 3.20 14.19 -6.88
C LEU A 9 2.06 15.11 -6.40
N LYS A 10 2.37 16.37 -6.07
CA LYS A 10 1.36 17.37 -5.69
C LYS A 10 0.36 17.69 -6.80
N THR A 11 0.78 17.60 -8.06
CA THR A 11 -0.11 17.83 -9.20
C THR A 11 -1.08 16.67 -9.35
N LEU A 12 -0.59 15.43 -9.29
CA LEU A 12 -1.41 14.23 -9.36
C LEU A 12 -2.42 14.17 -8.22
N GLN A 13 -2.07 14.65 -7.03
CA GLN A 13 -2.95 14.68 -5.86
C GLN A 13 -4.23 15.52 -6.03
N LYS A 14 -4.28 16.40 -7.04
CA LYS A 14 -5.45 17.26 -7.30
C LYS A 14 -6.59 16.54 -8.01
N PHE A 15 -6.36 15.30 -8.46
CA PHE A 15 -7.32 14.54 -9.26
C PHE A 15 -7.79 13.31 -8.49
N ASP A 16 -9.04 12.93 -8.69
CA ASP A 16 -9.58 11.67 -8.17
C ASP A 16 -9.03 10.46 -8.94
N THR A 17 -9.20 9.27 -8.37
CA THR A 17 -8.73 8.02 -8.97
C THR A 17 -9.33 7.77 -10.37
N PRO A 18 -10.65 7.94 -10.61
CA PRO A 18 -11.23 7.79 -11.94
C PRO A 18 -10.61 8.71 -12.99
N THR A 19 -10.32 9.97 -12.66
CA THR A 19 -9.68 10.93 -13.58
C THR A 19 -8.28 10.47 -13.97
N ILE A 20 -7.49 9.98 -13.01
CA ILE A 20 -6.16 9.41 -13.29
C ILE A 20 -6.26 8.15 -14.16
N CYS A 21 -7.22 7.25 -13.89
CA CYS A 21 -7.47 6.06 -14.70
C CYS A 21 -7.82 6.43 -16.14
N ASN A 22 -8.75 7.38 -16.35
CA ASN A 22 -9.13 7.87 -17.67
C ASN A 22 -7.92 8.44 -18.43
N ALA A 23 -7.08 9.23 -17.76
CA ALA A 23 -5.86 9.78 -18.37
C ALA A 23 -4.86 8.67 -18.76
N LEU A 24 -4.71 7.63 -17.93
CA LEU A 24 -3.84 6.48 -18.21
C LEU A 24 -4.26 5.73 -19.48
N GLU A 25 -5.55 5.65 -19.80
CA GLU A 25 -6.02 5.02 -21.05
C GLU A 25 -5.55 5.74 -22.33
N ILE A 26 -5.23 7.04 -22.21
CA ILE A 26 -4.72 7.88 -23.30
C ILE A 26 -3.20 7.82 -23.34
N VAL A 27 -2.53 8.06 -22.20
CA VAL A 27 -1.06 8.20 -22.15
C VAL A 27 -0.32 6.86 -22.08
N ALA A 28 -1.01 5.80 -21.66
CA ALA A 28 -0.48 4.45 -21.58
C ALA A 28 -1.54 3.41 -22.02
N PRO A 29 -1.96 3.40 -23.30
CA PRO A 29 -3.04 2.52 -23.79
C PRO A 29 -2.83 1.02 -23.50
N GLN A 30 -1.59 0.57 -23.38
CA GLN A 30 -1.22 -0.79 -22.97
C GLN A 30 -1.64 -1.16 -21.54
N ARG A 31 -2.04 -0.18 -20.73
CA ARG A 31 -2.59 -0.35 -19.37
C ARG A 31 -4.11 -0.36 -19.34
N ARG A 32 -4.78 -0.26 -20.48
CA ARG A 32 -6.23 -0.46 -20.53
C ARG A 32 -6.57 -1.82 -19.94
N LEU A 33 -7.63 -1.85 -19.14
CA LEU A 33 -8.18 -3.05 -18.50
C LEU A 33 -7.34 -3.68 -17.38
N HIS A 34 -6.21 -3.09 -16.94
CA HIS A 34 -5.45 -3.60 -15.78
C HIS A 34 -4.72 -2.50 -15.00
N GLY A 35 -4.19 -2.84 -13.82
CA GLY A 35 -3.39 -1.92 -13.01
C GLY A 35 -4.19 -1.02 -12.06
N TYR A 36 -5.44 -1.37 -11.78
CA TYR A 36 -6.31 -0.74 -10.78
C TYR A 36 -7.01 -1.82 -9.94
N ASN A 37 -7.52 -1.46 -8.76
CA ASN A 37 -8.25 -2.39 -7.92
C ASN A 37 -9.60 -2.75 -8.57
N VAL A 38 -9.88 -4.05 -8.67
CA VAL A 38 -11.15 -4.57 -9.18
C VAL A 38 -11.99 -5.21 -8.07
N GLU A 39 -11.38 -5.47 -6.93
CA GLU A 39 -12.06 -5.93 -5.72
C GLU A 39 -12.48 -4.72 -4.86
N PRO A 40 -13.61 -4.83 -4.13
CA PRO A 40 -14.07 -3.77 -3.24
C PRO A 40 -13.00 -3.40 -2.20
N LEU A 41 -12.69 -2.12 -2.10
CA LEU A 41 -11.85 -1.54 -1.07
C LEU A 41 -12.58 -0.34 -0.47
N GLN A 42 -12.82 -0.37 0.84
CA GLN A 42 -13.53 0.71 1.52
C GLN A 42 -12.55 1.78 2.03
N CYS A 43 -12.76 3.03 1.62
CA CYS A 43 -12.07 4.16 2.23
C CYS A 43 -12.73 4.48 3.58
N ILE A 44 -11.97 4.31 4.66
CA ILE A 44 -12.45 4.57 6.03
C ILE A 44 -12.50 6.08 6.38
N TYR A 45 -11.85 6.94 5.58
CA TYR A 45 -11.84 8.40 5.75
C TYR A 45 -12.11 9.09 4.41
N PRO A 46 -13.34 9.02 3.87
CA PRO A 46 -13.67 9.51 2.53
C PRO A 46 -13.53 11.03 2.38
N ASP A 47 -13.59 11.80 3.48
CA ASP A 47 -13.47 13.26 3.47
C ASP A 47 -12.01 13.76 3.37
N LEU A 48 -11.02 12.86 3.47
CA LEU A 48 -9.62 13.22 3.29
C LEU A 48 -9.29 13.39 1.80
N PRO A 49 -8.34 14.29 1.45
CA PRO A 49 -7.94 14.48 0.06
C PRO A 49 -7.29 13.20 -0.51
N PRO A 50 -7.30 13.03 -1.85
CA PRO A 50 -6.56 11.95 -2.50
C PRO A 50 -5.10 11.88 -2.05
N ILE A 51 -4.53 10.68 -2.04
CA ILE A 51 -3.12 10.45 -1.72
C ILE A 51 -2.37 9.93 -2.94
N VAL A 52 -1.11 10.32 -3.08
CA VAL A 52 -0.21 9.87 -4.15
C VAL A 52 1.15 9.56 -3.54
N GLY A 53 1.73 8.43 -3.90
CA GLY A 53 3.01 7.98 -3.36
C GLY A 53 3.47 6.67 -3.98
N TYR A 54 4.57 6.15 -3.42
CA TYR A 54 5.21 4.93 -3.91
C TYR A 54 4.70 3.72 -3.16
N ALA A 55 4.21 2.72 -3.87
CA ALA A 55 3.78 1.48 -3.23
C ALA A 55 4.92 0.81 -2.45
N ARG A 56 4.60 0.33 -1.25
CA ARG A 56 5.36 -0.66 -0.49
C ARG A 56 4.43 -1.84 -0.27
N THR A 57 4.77 -2.96 -0.88
CA THR A 57 3.88 -4.10 -0.94
C THR A 57 4.22 -5.12 0.13
N GLY A 58 3.20 -5.74 0.70
CA GLY A 58 3.35 -6.82 1.68
C GLY A 58 2.18 -7.80 1.59
N THR A 59 2.35 -8.98 2.16
CA THR A 59 1.28 -9.97 2.31
C THR A 59 1.05 -10.26 3.78
N ILE A 60 -0.19 -10.56 4.14
CA ILE A 60 -0.57 -10.96 5.49
C ILE A 60 -1.40 -12.25 5.44
N ARG A 61 -1.23 -13.08 6.46
CA ARG A 61 -2.00 -14.31 6.68
C ARG A 61 -2.29 -14.40 8.17
N SER A 62 -3.56 -14.58 8.52
CA SER A 62 -4.03 -14.58 9.91
C SER A 62 -4.91 -15.78 10.25
N CYS A 63 -5.37 -16.54 9.26
CA CYS A 63 -6.20 -17.73 9.48
C CYS A 63 -5.41 -18.99 9.88
N GLU A 64 -4.08 -18.92 9.89
CA GLU A 64 -3.21 -20.05 10.21
C GLU A 64 -2.12 -19.61 11.21
N PRO A 65 -1.67 -20.52 12.10
CA PRO A 65 -0.47 -20.27 12.90
C PRO A 65 0.73 -19.95 12.01
N SER A 66 1.64 -19.14 12.52
CA SER A 66 2.91 -18.89 11.84
C SER A 66 3.68 -20.19 11.66
N PHE A 67 4.15 -20.44 10.43
CA PHE A 67 5.07 -21.53 10.13
C PHE A 67 6.53 -21.19 10.49
N ARG A 68 6.79 -19.95 10.93
CA ARG A 68 8.10 -19.47 11.33
C ARG A 68 8.30 -19.65 12.84
N SER A 69 9.56 -19.72 13.26
CA SER A 69 9.88 -19.62 14.68
C SER A 69 9.59 -18.21 15.20
N ALA A 70 9.45 -18.06 16.52
CA ALA A 70 9.25 -16.73 17.13
C ALA A 70 10.41 -15.75 16.84
N ALA A 71 11.64 -16.27 16.71
CA ALA A 71 12.80 -15.47 16.36
C ALA A 71 12.72 -14.96 14.91
N ASP A 72 12.36 -15.84 13.97
CA ASP A 72 12.21 -15.49 12.56
C ASP A 72 11.05 -14.51 12.34
N ASP A 73 9.94 -14.65 13.07
CA ASP A 73 8.84 -13.69 13.01
C ASP A 73 9.25 -12.31 13.53
N ARG A 74 10.07 -12.24 14.58
CA ARG A 74 10.62 -10.98 15.06
C ARG A 74 11.53 -10.34 14.01
N GLU A 75 12.41 -11.13 13.40
CA GLU A 75 13.29 -10.64 12.35
C GLU A 75 12.50 -10.15 11.13
N MET A 76 11.45 -10.89 10.73
CA MET A 76 10.59 -10.51 9.61
C MET A 76 9.90 -9.16 9.86
N ARG A 77 9.41 -8.89 11.07
CA ARG A 77 8.85 -7.57 11.42
C ARG A 77 9.87 -6.45 11.29
N LEU A 78 11.11 -6.67 11.72
CA LEU A 78 12.19 -5.67 11.56
C LEU A 78 12.54 -5.45 10.09
N LYS A 79 12.57 -6.52 9.29
CA LYS A 79 12.77 -6.42 7.82
C LYS A 79 11.65 -5.63 7.16
N TRP A 80 10.39 -5.84 7.58
CA TRP A 80 9.24 -5.05 7.11
C TRP A 80 9.44 -3.55 7.36
N TYR A 81 9.78 -3.14 8.58
CA TYR A 81 9.98 -1.72 8.88
C TYR A 81 11.15 -1.12 8.09
N LYS A 82 12.27 -1.83 7.98
CA LYS A 82 13.40 -1.40 7.15
C LYS A 82 13.04 -1.28 5.68
N TYR A 83 12.24 -2.21 5.15
CA TYR A 83 11.75 -2.16 3.77
C TYR A 83 10.84 -0.96 3.53
N VAL A 84 9.92 -0.68 4.44
CA VAL A 84 9.02 0.48 4.33
C VAL A 84 9.80 1.80 4.36
N ASP A 85 10.77 1.91 5.27
CA ASP A 85 11.63 3.09 5.41
C ASP A 85 12.57 3.24 4.20
N GLN A 86 13.44 2.26 4.00
CA GLN A 86 14.63 2.38 3.16
C GLN A 86 14.46 1.74 1.77
N GLY A 87 13.34 1.06 1.52
CA GLY A 87 13.09 0.32 0.28
C GLY A 87 12.83 1.18 -0.96
N GLY A 88 12.89 2.51 -0.87
CA GLY A 88 12.76 3.40 -2.02
C GLY A 88 12.28 4.83 -1.68
N PRO A 89 11.81 5.58 -2.69
CA PRO A 89 11.36 6.96 -2.51
C PRO A 89 10.13 7.09 -1.59
N LYS A 90 9.96 8.30 -1.04
CA LYS A 90 8.85 8.73 -0.17
C LYS A 90 8.05 9.86 -0.87
N PRO A 91 6.76 10.09 -0.53
CA PRO A 91 5.96 9.37 0.46
C PRO A 91 5.63 7.94 0.01
N SER A 92 5.68 6.99 0.93
CA SER A 92 5.31 5.60 0.67
C SER A 92 3.84 5.34 1.00
N ILE A 93 3.16 4.55 0.17
CA ILE A 93 1.81 4.03 0.42
C ILE A 93 1.94 2.53 0.68
N ILE A 94 1.49 2.07 1.84
CA ILE A 94 1.47 0.65 2.15
C ILE A 94 0.30 -0.02 1.43
N VAL A 95 0.61 -1.06 0.65
CA VAL A 95 -0.38 -1.88 -0.05
C VAL A 95 -0.21 -3.31 0.43
N GLN A 96 -1.12 -3.78 1.25
CA GLN A 96 -1.06 -5.13 1.82
C GLN A 96 -2.16 -6.01 1.23
N GLN A 97 -1.76 -7.18 0.74
CA GLN A 97 -2.69 -8.20 0.30
C GLN A 97 -2.92 -9.19 1.45
N ASP A 98 -4.17 -9.36 1.85
CA ASP A 98 -4.58 -10.46 2.70
C ASP A 98 -4.70 -11.73 1.85
N ILE A 99 -3.87 -12.73 2.14
CA ILE A 99 -3.79 -13.99 1.39
C ILE A 99 -4.61 -15.11 2.05
N ASP A 100 -5.56 -14.79 2.94
CA ASP A 100 -6.52 -15.72 3.54
C ASP A 100 -7.72 -16.07 2.62
N GLY A 101 -7.75 -15.55 1.39
CA GLY A 101 -8.77 -15.85 0.38
C GLY A 101 -10.15 -15.37 0.80
N ILE A 102 -11.15 -16.27 0.81
CA ILE A 102 -12.53 -15.95 1.25
C ILE A 102 -12.61 -15.49 2.72
N ARG A 103 -11.56 -15.75 3.51
CA ARG A 103 -11.46 -15.34 4.92
C ARG A 103 -10.64 -14.05 5.10
N ALA A 104 -10.30 -13.35 4.02
CA ALA A 104 -9.63 -12.06 4.10
C ALA A 104 -10.39 -11.10 5.04
N GLY A 105 -9.66 -10.40 5.89
CA GLY A 105 -10.21 -9.57 6.97
C GLY A 105 -10.43 -10.30 8.30
N TYR A 106 -10.06 -11.59 8.41
CA TYR A 106 -10.10 -12.33 9.67
C TYR A 106 -9.20 -11.72 10.75
N GLY A 107 -8.00 -11.29 10.37
CA GLY A 107 -7.05 -10.60 11.23
C GLY A 107 -6.78 -9.18 10.74
N SER A 108 -6.27 -8.33 11.65
CA SER A 108 -5.80 -7.00 11.29
C SER A 108 -4.32 -6.85 11.56
N PHE A 109 -3.54 -6.63 10.49
CA PHE A 109 -2.15 -6.20 10.62
C PHE A 109 -2.06 -4.71 10.96
N TRP A 110 -3.02 -3.90 10.53
CA TRP A 110 -2.94 -2.44 10.66
C TRP A 110 -3.85 -1.91 11.76
N GLY A 111 -3.25 -1.18 12.70
CA GLY A 111 -3.96 -0.56 13.82
C GLY A 111 -3.14 0.55 14.43
N GLU A 112 -3.40 0.87 15.68
CA GLU A 112 -2.72 1.97 16.41
C GLU A 112 -1.20 1.82 16.41
N VAL A 113 -0.68 0.63 16.76
CA VAL A 113 0.76 0.37 16.88
C VAL A 113 1.46 0.57 15.53
N ASN A 114 0.96 -0.07 14.48
CA ASN A 114 1.55 0.07 13.16
C ASN A 114 1.43 1.50 12.63
N SER A 115 0.32 2.19 12.90
CA SER A 115 0.16 3.60 12.51
C SER A 115 1.22 4.51 13.17
N HIS A 116 1.51 4.31 14.47
CA HIS A 116 2.54 5.07 15.18
C HIS A 116 3.95 4.74 14.73
N VAL A 117 4.26 3.45 14.56
CA VAL A 117 5.56 3.01 14.05
C VAL A 117 5.81 3.63 12.68
N HIS A 118 4.87 3.50 11.74
CA HIS A 118 5.04 3.98 10.36
C HIS A 118 5.05 5.50 10.24
N ARG A 119 4.46 6.24 11.20
CA ARG A 119 4.60 7.70 11.29
C ARG A 119 6.00 8.12 11.73
N GLY A 120 6.70 7.28 12.49
CA GLY A 120 8.07 7.53 12.96
C GLY A 120 9.17 6.96 12.05
N LEU A 121 8.80 6.24 10.98
CA LEU A 121 9.72 5.78 9.93
C LEU A 121 10.01 6.88 8.91
#